data_AF-A0A7C5YWP6-F1
#
_entry.id   AF-A0A7C5YWP6-F1
#
_cell.length_a   1.000
_cell.length_b   1.000
_cell.length_c   1.000
_cell.angle_alpha   90.00
_cell.angle_beta   90.00
_cell.angle_gamma   90.00
#
_symmetry.space_group_name_H-M   'P 1'
#
loop_
_entity.id
_entity.type
_entity.pdbx_description
1 polymer ?
#
loop_
_entity_poly.entity_id
_entity_poly.type
_entity_poly.pdbx_seq_one_letter_code
_entity_poly.pdbx_strand_id
1 'polypeptide(L)'
;MDLHIAVAQIESSNGNIKANLESIKNVVSSVSADLYVFPELFLTGYSVNDLIYRFALAIDSNPIKELQQIASKNRIGIIVGFPEYSDNGDLYYNY
;
A
#
# COMPACT_ATOMS: atom_id res chain seq x y z
N MET A 1 -25.25 -10.60 5.14
CA MET A 1 -24.54 -9.37 4.72
C MET A 1 -23.32 -9.89 4.00
N ASP A 2 -23.23 -9.62 2.71
CA ASP A 2 -22.20 -10.21 1.86
C ASP A 2 -21.00 -9.26 1.84
N LEU A 3 -19.79 -9.82 1.92
CA LEU A 3 -18.54 -9.07 1.88
C LEU A 3 -17.85 -9.38 0.55
N HIS A 4 -17.68 -8.36 -0.29
CA HIS A 4 -16.97 -8.49 -1.55
C HIS A 4 -15.50 -8.09 -1.38
N ILE A 5 -14.60 -9.00 -1.74
CA ILE A 5 -13.16 -8.81 -1.60
C ILE A 5 -12.51 -8.83 -2.99
N ALA A 6 -11.76 -7.78 -3.30
CA ALA A 6 -10.90 -7.72 -4.48
C ALA A 6 -9.46 -8.06 -4.07
N VAL A 7 -8.88 -9.07 -4.71
CA VAL A 7 -7.46 -9.43 -4.53
C VAL A 7 -6.71 -9.01 -5.79
N ALA A 8 -5.81 -8.04 -5.65
CA ALA A 8 -5.08 -7.47 -6.77
C ALA A 8 -3.80 -8.29 -7.05
N GLN A 9 -3.68 -8.83 -8.26
CA GLN A 9 -2.46 -9.44 -8.77
C GLN A 9 -1.91 -8.56 -9.90
N ILE A 10 -1.09 -7.58 -9.53
CA ILE A 10 -0.54 -6.55 -10.42
C ILE A 10 0.92 -6.25 -10.06
N GLU A 11 1.67 -5.72 -11.02
CA GLU A 11 3.07 -5.33 -10.82
C GLU A 11 3.19 -4.01 -10.05
N SER A 12 4.15 -3.94 -9.13
CA SER A 12 4.55 -2.72 -8.44
C SER A 12 5.76 -2.07 -9.12
N SER A 13 5.79 -0.75 -9.17
CA SER A 13 6.99 0.01 -9.54
C SER A 13 7.96 0.10 -8.35
N ASN A 14 9.13 -0.52 -8.47
CA ASN A 14 10.15 -0.53 -7.41
C ASN A 14 10.66 0.89 -7.08
N GLY A 15 10.54 1.28 -5.82
CA GLY A 15 11.00 2.58 -5.32
C GLY A 15 10.17 3.78 -5.79
N ASN A 16 9.04 3.56 -6.49
CA ASN A 16 8.18 4.64 -6.99
C ASN A 16 6.80 4.59 -6.33
N ILE A 17 6.77 5.05 -5.09
CA ILE A 17 5.55 5.08 -4.25
C ILE A 17 4.40 5.82 -4.94
N LYS A 18 4.70 6.92 -5.65
CA LYS A 18 3.68 7.68 -6.37
C LYS A 18 3.02 6.84 -7.46
N ALA A 19 3.80 6.11 -8.26
CA ALA A 19 3.24 5.22 -9.28
C ALA A 19 2.40 4.10 -8.65
N ASN A 20 2.83 3.53 -7.54
CA ASN A 20 2.08 2.48 -6.84
C ASN A 20 0.76 3.00 -6.25
N LEU A 21 0.74 4.23 -5.72
CA LEU A 21 -0.49 4.89 -5.28
C LEU A 21 -1.47 5.10 -6.43
N GLU A 22 -1.00 5.52 -7.61
CA GLU A 22 -1.85 5.63 -8.80
C GLU A 22 -2.40 4.26 -9.24
N SER A 23 -1.59 3.19 -9.18
CA SER A 23 -2.07 1.82 -9.43
C SER A 23 -3.17 1.42 -8.45
N ILE A 24 -3.04 1.73 -7.15
CA ILE A 24 -4.07 1.48 -6.14
C ILE A 24 -5.37 2.24 -6.49
N LYS A 25 -5.28 3.53 -6.83
CA LYS A 25 -6.45 4.33 -7.25
C LYS A 25 -7.14 3.76 -8.48
N ASN A 26 -6.38 3.25 -9.45
CA ASN A 26 -6.92 2.63 -10.65
C ASN A 26 -7.66 1.32 -10.34
N VAL A 27 -7.12 0.49 -9.45
CA VAL A 27 -7.82 -0.74 -9.01
C VAL A 27 -9.12 -0.39 -8.26
N VAL A 28 -9.06 0.52 -7.30
CA VAL A 28 -10.23 0.96 -6.52
C VAL A 28 -11.32 1.58 -7.39
N SER A 29 -10.96 2.25 -8.50
CA SER A 29 -11.94 2.85 -9.40
C SER A 29 -12.49 1.90 -10.48
N SER A 30 -11.82 0.79 -10.76
CA SER A 30 -12.20 -0.16 -11.82
C SER A 30 -13.02 -1.35 -11.35
N VAL A 31 -12.98 -1.67 -10.06
CA VAL A 31 -13.71 -2.80 -9.46
C VAL A 31 -14.51 -2.28 -8.27
N SER A 32 -15.71 -2.82 -8.04
CA SER A 32 -16.49 -2.53 -6.84
C SER A 32 -16.33 -3.66 -5.82
N ALA A 33 -15.75 -3.35 -4.67
CA ALA A 33 -15.54 -4.25 -3.54
C ALA A 33 -15.50 -3.47 -2.22
N ASP A 34 -15.72 -4.18 -1.11
CA ASP A 34 -15.68 -3.62 0.25
C ASP A 34 -14.25 -3.63 0.81
N LEU A 35 -13.41 -4.56 0.36
CA LEU A 35 -12.02 -4.73 0.80
C LEU A 35 -11.11 -5.01 -0.40
N TYR A 36 -10.00 -4.28 -0.49
CA TYR A 36 -8.97 -4.46 -1.52
C TYR A 36 -7.69 -4.95 -0.88
N VAL A 37 -7.17 -6.08 -1.35
CA VAL A 37 -5.93 -6.68 -0.87
C VAL A 37 -4.88 -6.59 -1.97
N PHE A 38 -3.79 -5.89 -1.68
CA PHE A 38 -2.66 -5.71 -2.58
C PHE A 38 -1.52 -6.69 -2.24
N PRO A 39 -0.61 -6.96 -3.19
CA PRO A 39 0.56 -7.78 -2.96
C PRO A 39 1.46 -7.27 -1.82
N GLU A 40 2.34 -8.14 -1.36
CA GLU A 40 3.36 -7.80 -0.37
C GLU A 40 4.24 -6.64 -0.82
N LEU A 41 4.56 -5.73 0.11
CA LEU A 41 5.38 -4.53 -0.10
C LEU A 41 4.96 -3.65 -1.30
N PHE A 42 3.72 -3.81 -1.79
CA PHE A 42 3.29 -3.18 -3.04
C PHE A 42 3.44 -1.66 -3.05
N LEU A 43 3.26 -0.98 -1.91
CA LEU A 43 3.36 0.47 -1.84
C LEU A 43 4.76 0.98 -2.19
N THR A 44 5.81 0.28 -1.76
CA THR A 44 7.21 0.64 -2.05
C THR A 44 7.78 -0.13 -3.24
N GLY A 45 7.14 -1.23 -3.62
CA GLY A 45 7.60 -2.21 -4.57
C GLY A 45 8.34 -3.36 -3.89
N TYR A 46 8.12 -4.58 -4.38
CA TYR A 46 8.61 -5.80 -3.73
C TYR A 46 10.12 -5.95 -3.79
N SER A 47 10.74 -5.63 -4.94
CA SER A 47 12.16 -5.87 -5.18
C SER A 47 13.06 -4.73 -4.73
N VAL A 48 12.63 -3.97 -3.71
CA VAL A 48 13.48 -2.92 -3.12
C VAL A 48 14.61 -3.50 -2.26
N ASN A 49 14.59 -4.79 -1.88
CA ASN A 49 15.69 -5.56 -1.27
C ASN A 49 16.62 -4.71 -0.38
N ASP A 50 17.89 -4.54 -0.76
CA ASP A 50 18.91 -3.80 0.00
C ASP A 50 18.60 -2.30 0.18
N LEU A 51 17.67 -1.77 -0.60
CA LEU A 51 17.18 -0.39 -0.52
C LEU A 51 15.95 -0.24 0.38
N ILE A 52 15.54 -1.29 1.11
CA ILE A 52 14.34 -1.26 1.96
C ILE A 52 14.37 -0.09 2.96
N TYR A 53 15.53 0.19 3.56
CA TYR A 53 15.76 1.34 4.45
C TYR A 53 15.47 2.69 3.81
N ARG A 54 15.69 2.83 2.50
CA ARG A 54 15.49 4.08 1.75
C ARG A 54 14.02 4.37 1.50
N PHE A 55 13.20 3.32 1.42
CA PHE A 55 11.79 3.42 1.06
C PHE A 55 10.84 3.17 2.23
N ALA A 56 11.38 2.86 3.40
CA ALA A 56 10.61 2.71 4.62
C ALA A 56 9.79 3.96 4.93
N LEU A 57 8.56 3.76 5.39
CA LEU A 57 7.60 4.83 5.64
C LEU A 57 7.20 4.85 7.11
N ALA A 58 7.14 6.04 7.69
CA ALA A 58 6.44 6.24 8.95
C ALA A 58 4.94 6.09 8.74
N ILE A 59 4.24 5.61 9.78
CA ILE A 59 2.79 5.38 9.74
C ILE A 59 1.97 6.66 9.48
N ASP A 60 2.53 7.82 9.80
CA ASP A 60 1.91 9.13 9.60
C ASP A 60 2.43 9.87 8.35
N SER A 61 3.23 9.20 7.52
CA SER A 61 3.78 9.78 6.30
C SER A 61 2.70 10.09 5.26
N ASN A 62 3.00 11.01 4.33
CA ASN A 62 2.05 11.44 3.30
C ASN A 62 1.46 10.29 2.45
N PRO A 63 2.24 9.29 1.99
CA PRO A 63 1.68 8.14 1.27
C PRO A 63 0.62 7.36 2.07
N ILE A 64 0.83 7.19 3.38
CA ILE A 64 -0.11 6.48 4.25
C ILE A 64 -1.38 7.31 4.46
N LYS A 65 -1.24 8.61 4.69
CA LYS A 65 -2.37 9.56 4.76
C LYS A 65 -3.19 9.55 3.47
N GLU A 66 -2.54 9.45 2.32
CA GLU A 66 -3.22 9.37 1.03
C GLU A 66 -4.05 8.07 0.89
N LEU A 67 -3.50 6.93 1.30
CA LEU A 67 -4.26 5.66 1.37
C LEU A 67 -5.47 5.75 2.30
N GLN A 68 -5.30 6.34 3.48
CA GLN A 68 -6.40 6.57 4.44
C GLN A 68 -7.50 7.45 3.83
N GLN A 69 -7.14 8.47 3.07
CA GLN A 69 -8.10 9.33 2.36
C GLN A 69 -8.85 8.55 1.27
N ILE A 70 -8.16 7.72 0.48
CA ILE A 70 -8.78 6.86 -0.53
C ILE A 70 -9.80 5.92 0.13
N ALA A 71 -9.40 5.23 1.20
CA ALA A 71 -10.26 4.31 1.94
C ALA A 71 -11.50 5.03 2.50
N SER A 72 -11.28 6.16 3.20
CA SER A 72 -12.35 6.93 3.85
C SER A 72 -13.34 7.52 2.86
N LYS A 73 -12.85 8.08 1.74
CA LYS A 73 -13.69 8.69 0.70
C LYS A 73 -14.61 7.68 0.04
N ASN A 74 -14.11 6.46 -0.20
CA ASN A 74 -14.86 5.40 -0.88
C ASN A 74 -15.62 4.47 0.09
N ARG A 75 -15.40 4.60 1.41
CA ARG A 75 -15.94 3.70 2.46
C ARG A 75 -15.57 2.24 2.24
N ILE A 76 -14.29 1.99 1.96
CA ILE A 76 -13.71 0.68 1.68
C ILE A 76 -12.55 0.37 2.63
N GLY A 77 -12.20 -0.90 2.78
CA GLY A 77 -10.96 -1.35 3.38
C GLY A 77 -9.84 -1.50 2.35
N ILE A 78 -8.60 -1.22 2.74
CA ILE A 78 -7.40 -1.45 1.92
C ILE A 78 -6.37 -2.18 2.78
N ILE A 79 -5.86 -3.30 2.29
CA ILE A 79 -4.72 -4.03 2.83
C ILE A 79 -3.56 -3.88 1.83
N VAL A 80 -2.48 -3.25 2.28
CA VAL A 80 -1.29 -3.03 1.47
C VAL A 80 -0.06 -3.09 2.36
N GLY A 81 1.00 -3.74 1.88
CA GLY A 81 2.27 -3.84 2.61
C GLY A 81 3.26 -2.73 2.25
N PHE A 82 4.08 -2.36 3.24
CA PHE A 82 5.23 -1.47 3.10
C PHE A 82 6.21 -1.73 4.27
N PRO A 83 7.51 -1.42 4.12
CA PRO A 83 8.45 -1.42 5.23
C PRO A 83 8.17 -0.20 6.12
N GLU A 84 7.97 -0.42 7.41
CA GLU A 84 7.66 0.64 8.38
C GLU A 84 8.94 1.15 9.04
N TYR A 85 9.08 2.48 9.08
CA TYR A 85 10.08 3.15 9.89
C TYR A 85 9.39 3.76 11.10
N SER A 86 9.73 3.29 12.30
CA SER A 86 9.05 3.70 13.52
C SER A 86 9.73 4.88 14.22
N ASP A 87 9.00 5.55 15.11
CA ASP A 87 9.44 6.76 15.80
C ASP A 87 10.66 6.53 16.71
N ASN A 88 10.89 5.30 17.17
CA ASN A 88 12.04 4.94 18.00
C ASN A 88 13.30 4.60 17.16
N GLY A 89 13.21 4.66 15.83
CA GLY A 89 14.29 4.36 14.89
C GLY A 89 14.36 2.90 14.44
N ASP A 90 13.43 2.04 14.87
CA ASP A 90 13.39 0.66 14.42
C ASP A 90 12.78 0.56 13.01
N LEU A 91 13.36 -0.33 12.19
CA LEU A 91 12.82 -0.69 10.89
C LEU A 91 12.07 -2.02 11.00
N TYR A 92 10.78 -2.01 10.68
CA TYR A 92 9.93 -3.21 10.62
C TYR A 92 9.65 -3.58 9.16
N TYR A 93 10.05 -4.78 8.77
CA TYR A 93 9.81 -5.30 7.42
C TYR A 93 9.81 -6.83 7.41
N ASN A 94 9.19 -7.39 6.37
CA ASN A 94 9.18 -8.84 6.15
C ASN A 94 10.45 -9.27 5.41
N TYR A 95 11.03 -10.40 5.82
CA TYR A 95 12.15 -11.08 5.16
C TYR A 95 11.65 -12.24 4.30
#